data_AF-A0A1G1XQX6-F1
#
_entry.id   AF-A0A1G1XQX6-F1
#
_cell.length_a   1.000
_cell.length_b   1.000
_cell.length_c   1.000
_cell.angle_alpha   90.00
_cell.angle_beta   90.00
_cell.angle_gamma   90.00
#
_symmetry.space_group_name_H-M   'P 1'
#
loop_
_entity.id
_entity.type
_entity.pdbx_description
1 polymer ?
#
loop_
_entity_poly.entity_id
_entity_poly.type
_entity_poly.pdbx_seq_one_letter_code
_entity_poly.pdbx_strand_id
1 'polypeptide(L)' 'CYRGTRHAKNLPGRGQRTKTNSRTVRGNVRKTLMSGRRTSAQKT' A
#
# COMPACT_ATOMS: atom_id res chain seq x y z
N CYS A 1 9.90 14.36 11.40
CA CYS A 1 8.56 14.13 12.00
C CYS A 1 8.00 12.77 11.52
N TYR A 2 7.79 11.81 12.43
CA TYR A 2 7.28 10.46 12.10
C TYR A 2 5.82 10.49 11.63
N ARG A 3 4.96 11.27 12.29
CA ARG A 3 3.54 11.32 11.97
C ARG A 3 3.28 11.89 10.58
N GLY A 4 3.98 12.97 10.20
CA GLY A 4 3.80 13.63 8.89
C GLY A 4 4.07 12.70 7.71
N THR A 5 5.19 11.97 7.73
CA THR A 5 5.54 11.02 6.65
C THR A 5 4.59 9.83 6.58
N ARG A 6 3.97 9.44 7.69
CA ARG A 6 2.96 8.39 7.75
C ARG A 6 1.62 8.88 7.19
N HIS A 7 1.20 10.09 7.55
CA HIS A 7 -0.01 10.71 7.00
C HIS A 7 0.08 10.90 5.48
N ALA A 8 1.21 11.41 4.96
CA ALA A 8 1.42 11.57 3.51
C ALA A 8 1.34 10.24 2.72
N LYS A 9 1.63 9.11 3.37
CA LYS A 9 1.63 7.77 2.76
C LYS A 9 0.35 6.96 3.07
N ASN A 10 -0.65 7.57 3.71
CA ASN A 10 -1.85 6.88 4.23
C ASN A 10 -1.48 5.63 5.07
N LEU A 11 -0.53 5.80 5.99
CA LEU A 11 -0.10 4.76 6.93
C LEU A 11 -0.45 5.14 8.37
N PRO A 12 -0.71 4.16 9.25
CA PRO A 12 -0.97 4.43 10.65
C PRO A 12 0.25 5.04 11.35
N GLY A 13 0.04 6.13 12.09
CA GLY A 13 1.09 6.92 12.73
C GLY A 13 1.43 6.53 14.17
N ARG A 14 0.79 5.50 14.74
CA ARG A 14 0.96 5.06 16.15
C ARG A 14 1.81 3.78 16.30
N GLY A 15 2.72 3.49 15.36
CA GLY A 15 3.57 2.30 15.43
C GLY A 15 2.89 0.97 15.04
N GLN A 16 1.68 1.02 14.49
CA GLN A 16 0.95 -0.18 14.07
C GLN A 16 1.61 -0.88 12.86
N ARG A 17 1.48 -2.21 12.81
CA ARG A 17 2.04 -3.05 11.72
C ARG A 17 1.25 -2.87 10.43
N THR A 18 1.94 -2.44 9.37
CA THR A 18 1.30 -2.04 8.10
C THR A 18 1.06 -3.19 7.12
N LYS A 19 1.74 -4.34 7.31
CA LYS A 19 1.63 -5.54 6.45
C LYS A 19 0.27 -6.23 6.59
N THR A 20 -0.27 -6.30 7.80
CA THR A 20 -1.48 -7.08 8.11
C THR A 20 -2.64 -6.22 8.65
N ASN A 21 -2.34 -5.21 9.48
CA ASN A 21 -3.35 -4.47 10.26
C ASN A 21 -3.44 -3.00 9.86
N SER A 22 -3.60 -2.72 8.56
CA SER A 22 -3.73 -1.36 8.01
C SER A 22 -5.12 -1.04 7.44
N ARG A 23 -6.14 -1.84 7.80
CA ARG A 23 -7.48 -1.80 7.17
C ARG A 23 -8.23 -0.48 7.34
N THR A 24 -8.15 0.14 8.52
CA THR A 24 -8.83 1.40 8.81
C THR A 24 -8.25 2.58 8.04
N VAL A 25 -6.95 2.56 7.71
CA VAL A 25 -6.28 3.66 7.01
C VAL A 25 -6.20 3.43 5.50
N ARG A 26 -5.99 2.18 5.05
CA ARG A 26 -5.82 1.83 3.63
C ARG A 26 -7.06 1.24 2.95
N GLY A 27 -8.16 1.04 3.67
CA GLY A 27 -9.44 0.62 3.08
C GLY A 27 -9.38 -0.73 2.35
N ASN A 28 -8.88 -1.79 3.02
CA ASN A 28 -8.78 -3.16 2.47
C ASN A 28 -8.00 -3.32 1.14
N VAL A 29 -7.37 -2.25 0.63
CA VAL A 29 -6.57 -2.27 -0.61
C VAL A 29 -5.26 -3.02 -0.37
N ARG A 30 -5.23 -4.29 -0.78
CA ARG A 30 -4.00 -5.10 -0.83
C ARG A 30 -3.40 -5.01 -2.22
N LYS A 31 -2.39 -4.15 -2.40
CA LYS A 31 -1.51 -4.26 -3.57
C LYS A 31 -0.59 -5.46 -3.33
N THR A 32 -1.04 -6.65 -3.72
CA THR A 32 -0.17 -7.83 -3.82
C THR A 32 0.87 -7.55 -4.89
N LEU A 33 2.10 -8.06 -4.70
CA LEU A 33 3.22 -7.92 -5.65
C LEU A 33 2.97 -8.60 -7.02
N MET A 34 1.75 -9.08 -7.27
CA MET A 34 1.28 -9.71 -8.51
C MET A 34 0.36 -8.78 -9.31
N SER A 35 0.44 -7.45 -9.16
CA SER A 35 -0.13 -6.54 -10.17
C SER A 35 0.86 -6.28 -11.32
N GLY A 36 1.92 -7.07 -11.43
CA GLY A 36 2.79 -7.17 -12.61
C GLY A 36 2.13 -7.94 -13.75
N ARG A 37 0.81 -7.79 -13.97
CA ARG A 37 0.27 -8.11 -15.29
C ARG A 37 0.93 -7.11 -16.22
N ARG A 38 1.92 -7.56 -17.01
CA ARG A 38 2.44 -6.81 -18.15
C ARG A 38 1.23 -6.18 -18.85
N THR A 39 1.23 -4.86 -18.96
CA THR A 39 0.27 -4.16 -19.80
C THR A 39 0.33 -4.79 -21.20
N SER A 40 -0.84 -5.05 -21.74
CA SER A 40 -1.10 -5.63 -23.07
C SER A 40 -0.07 -5.25 -24.14
N ALA A 41 0.26 -6.20 -25.01
CA ALA A 41 0.98 -6.01 -26.29
C ALA A 41 2.52 -6.05 -26.25
N GLN A 42 3.10 -7.23 -26.07
CA GLN A 42 4.29 -7.60 -26.82
C GLN A 42 3.92 -8.75 -27.76
N LYS A 43 3.38 -8.39 -28.93
CA LYS A 43 3.43 -9.20 -30.14
C LYS A 43 4.66 -8.73 -30.91
N THR A 44 5.68 -9.57 -31.03
CA THR A 44 6.38 -9.86 -32.30
C THR A 44 7.11 -11.18 -32.12
#